data_AF-A0A258QF01-F1
#
_entry.id   AF-A0A258QF01-F1
#
_cell.length_a   1.000
_cell.length_b   1.000
_cell.length_c   1.000
_cell.angle_alpha   90.00
_cell.angle_beta   90.00
_cell.angle_gamma   90.00
#
_symmetry.space_group_name_H-M   'P 1'
#
loop_
_entity.id
_entity.type
_entity.pdbx_description
1 polymer ?
#
loop_
_entity_poly.entity_id
_entity_poly.type
_entity_poly.pdbx_seq_one_letter_code
_entity_poly.pdbx_strand_id
1 'polypeptide(L)'
;MFLHHQEFPLAKLDPKPLRQMGVIHHRTFVYAPVYAALLGLAGCAAVGPNFKAPAAPDSAPYTTHALPAETAATANVAQGGAQKFVQQAQPDSAWWAHLGSAELTALIEQGLAASPTLASAQAKLKQAEKTYAA
;
A
#
# COMPACT_ATOMS: atom_id res chain seq x y z
N MET A 1 48.38 92.20 26.17
CA MET A 1 49.50 92.68 25.33
C MET A 1 50.38 91.47 25.04
N PHE A 2 50.48 91.05 23.76
CA PHE A 2 51.56 90.30 23.08
C PHE A 2 52.19 89.07 23.80
N LEU A 3 52.47 87.89 23.24
CA LEU A 3 52.37 87.21 21.94
C LEU A 3 52.55 85.70 22.28
N HIS A 4 51.80 84.78 21.67
CA HIS A 4 52.29 83.86 20.63
C HIS A 4 53.66 83.22 20.88
N HIS A 5 53.69 81.88 21.09
CA HIS A 5 54.22 80.96 20.07
C HIS A 5 53.99 79.46 20.40
N GLN A 6 53.69 78.66 19.35
CA GLN A 6 53.90 77.20 19.20
C GLN A 6 52.88 76.30 19.97
N GLU A 7 52.23 75.24 19.45
CA GLU A 7 52.28 74.40 18.24
C GLU A 7 50.87 73.78 18.02
N PHE A 8 50.41 73.59 16.77
CA PHE A 8 49.20 72.80 16.47
C PHE A 8 49.59 71.52 15.71
N PRO A 9 49.44 70.31 16.30
CA PRO A 9 49.61 69.05 15.57
C PRO A 9 48.28 68.66 14.90
N LEU A 10 48.23 68.68 13.57
CA LEU A 10 47.06 68.20 12.82
C LEU A 10 47.13 66.69 12.56
N ALA A 11 46.14 66.02 13.13
CA ALA A 11 45.42 64.86 12.61
C ALA A 11 46.18 63.52 12.49
N LYS A 12 46.08 62.72 13.55
CA LYS A 12 46.13 61.26 13.46
C LYS A 12 44.95 60.78 12.61
N LEU A 13 45.22 60.19 11.44
CA LEU A 13 44.28 59.32 10.75
C LEU A 13 44.23 57.99 11.53
N ASP A 14 43.11 57.70 12.20
CA ASP A 14 42.86 56.38 12.74
C ASP A 14 42.34 55.46 11.62
N PRO A 15 43.03 54.36 11.26
CA PRO A 15 42.44 53.36 10.38
C PRO A 15 41.41 52.55 11.18
N LYS A 16 40.13 52.78 10.88
CA LYS A 16 39.00 51.95 11.34
C LYS A 16 39.27 50.47 10.99
N PRO A 17 39.30 49.54 11.95
CA PRO A 17 39.49 48.13 11.62
C PRO A 17 38.24 47.59 10.91
N LEU A 18 38.41 47.18 9.66
CA LEU A 18 37.45 46.36 8.92
C LEU A 18 37.45 44.95 9.51
N ARG A 19 36.70 44.73 10.60
CA ARG A 19 36.47 43.36 11.07
C ARG A 19 35.22 43.30 11.93
N GLN A 20 34.17 42.75 11.35
CA GLN A 20 33.29 41.72 11.92
C GLN A 20 32.22 41.39 10.86
N MET A 21 32.65 40.67 9.80
CA MET A 21 31.71 39.89 8.99
C MET A 21 31.24 38.76 9.90
N GLY A 22 29.94 38.72 10.17
CA GLY A 22 29.33 37.91 11.23
C GLY A 22 29.82 36.47 11.25
N VAL A 23 30.40 36.08 12.39
CA VAL A 23 30.55 34.69 12.80
C VAL A 23 29.15 34.19 13.17
N ILE A 24 28.32 33.86 12.18
CA ILE A 24 27.08 33.13 12.41
C ILE A 24 26.96 32.01 11.38
N HIS A 25 27.93 31.08 11.34
CA HIS A 25 27.73 29.84 10.57
C HIS A 25 28.26 28.55 11.24
N HIS A 26 29.01 28.60 12.35
CA HIS A 26 29.58 27.36 12.93
C HIS A 26 28.49 26.40 13.47
N ARG A 27 27.46 26.93 14.14
CA ARG A 27 26.35 26.10 14.67
C ARG A 27 25.50 25.51 13.55
N THR A 28 25.24 26.27 12.48
CA THR A 28 24.48 25.78 11.31
C THR A 28 25.27 24.75 10.50
N PHE A 29 26.60 24.86 10.45
CA PHE A 29 27.45 23.88 9.76
C PHE A 29 27.47 22.50 10.45
N VAL A 30 27.38 22.47 11.79
CA VAL A 30 27.35 21.20 12.55
C VAL A 30 26.04 20.43 12.35
N TYR A 31 24.91 21.13 12.18
CA TYR A 31 23.62 20.46 11.98
C TYR A 31 23.31 20.13 10.51
N ALA A 32 24.03 20.72 9.55
CA ALA A 32 23.88 20.45 8.12
C ALA A 32 23.95 18.95 7.73
N PRO A 33 24.91 18.14 8.22
CA PRO A 33 24.94 16.70 7.90
C PRO A 33 23.77 15.92 8.51
N VAL A 34 23.28 16.34 9.69
CA VAL A 34 22.12 15.72 10.35
C VAL A 34 20.84 15.99 9.55
N TYR A 35 20.64 17.22 9.09
CA TYR A 35 19.51 17.55 8.22
C TYR A 35 19.60 16.86 6.85
N ALA A 36 20.79 16.78 6.26
CA ALA A 36 20.99 16.06 5.00
C ALA A 36 20.70 14.55 5.14
N ALA A 37 21.11 13.93 6.25
CA ALA A 37 20.80 12.53 6.55
C ALA A 37 19.29 12.31 6.76
N LEU A 38 18.61 13.19 7.50
CA LEU A 38 17.17 13.11 7.73
C LEU A 38 16.35 13.30 6.44
N LEU A 39 16.77 14.22 5.56
CA LEU A 39 16.13 14.43 4.26
C LEU A 39 16.40 13.26 3.29
N GLY A 40 17.59 12.66 3.33
CA GLY A 40 17.93 11.49 2.54
C GLY A 40 17.11 10.24 2.92
N LEU A 41 16.80 10.08 4.21
CA LEU A 41 15.98 8.96 4.72
C LEU A 41 14.49 9.11 4.39
N ALA A 42 13.99 10.34 4.21
CA ALA A 42 12.58 10.59 3.87
C ALA A 42 12.18 10.05 2.47
N GLY A 43 13.15 9.83 1.58
CA GLY A 43 12.93 9.26 0.25
C GLY A 43 12.73 7.73 0.23
N CYS A 44 13.07 7.02 1.31
CA CYS A 44 12.99 5.55 1.36
C CYS A 44 11.64 5.01 1.88
N ALA A 45 10.77 5.86 2.44
CA ALA A 45 9.57 5.39 3.14
C ALA A 45 8.27 5.42 2.29
N ALA A 46 8.27 6.10 1.14
CA ALA A 46 7.02 6.42 0.46
C ALA A 46 7.11 6.29 -1.07
N VAL A 47 7.27 5.08 -1.59
CA VAL A 47 7.06 4.85 -3.03
C VAL A 47 6.35 3.51 -3.28
N GLY A 48 5.04 3.52 -3.06
CA GLY A 48 4.11 2.59 -3.68
C GLY A 48 2.90 3.40 -4.14
N PRO A 49 2.36 3.18 -5.35
CA PRO A 49 1.13 3.85 -5.75
C PRO A 49 0.01 3.49 -4.76
N ASN A 50 -0.96 4.39 -4.57
CA ASN A 50 -2.17 4.06 -3.82
C ASN A 50 -2.92 2.96 -4.59
N PHE A 51 -2.70 1.70 -4.20
CA PHE A 51 -3.37 0.56 -4.80
C PHE A 51 -4.86 0.67 -4.51
N LYS A 52 -5.65 0.72 -5.59
CA LYS A 52 -7.11 0.66 -5.54
C LYS A 52 -7.53 -0.54 -6.36
N ALA A 53 -8.52 -1.28 -5.86
CA ALA A 53 -9.16 -2.30 -6.67
C ALA A 53 -9.65 -1.63 -7.97
N PRO A 54 -9.32 -2.19 -9.16
CA PRO A 54 -9.86 -1.67 -10.40
C PRO A 54 -11.40 -1.80 -10.36
N ALA A 55 -12.09 -0.90 -11.07
CA ALA A 55 -13.50 -1.12 -11.35
C ALA A 55 -13.66 -2.49 -12.02
N ALA A 56 -14.76 -3.19 -11.71
CA ALA A 56 -15.07 -4.43 -12.40
C ALA A 56 -15.07 -4.17 -13.93
N PRO A 57 -14.48 -5.06 -14.73
CA PRO A 57 -14.46 -4.88 -16.17
C PRO A 57 -15.90 -4.86 -16.70
N ASP A 58 -16.17 -3.96 -17.65
CA ASP A 58 -17.42 -3.93 -18.39
C ASP A 58 -17.43 -5.12 -19.36
N SER A 59 -17.80 -6.28 -18.83
CA SER A 59 -17.88 -7.53 -19.58
C SER A 59 -19.28 -7.69 -20.15
N ALA A 60 -19.36 -8.13 -21.40
CA ALA A 60 -20.63 -8.46 -22.01
C ALA A 60 -21.35 -9.51 -21.12
N PRO A 61 -22.65 -9.33 -20.84
CA PRO A 61 -23.39 -10.31 -20.07
C PRO A 61 -23.35 -11.65 -20.78
N TYR A 62 -23.29 -12.74 -20.00
CA TYR A 62 -23.35 -14.10 -20.54
C TYR A 62 -24.68 -14.43 -21.24
N THR A 63 -25.69 -13.55 -21.13
CA THR A 63 -27.01 -13.70 -21.74
C THR A 63 -27.28 -12.58 -22.74
N THR A 64 -27.96 -12.93 -23.84
CA THR A 64 -28.39 -11.97 -24.88
C THR A 64 -29.51 -11.04 -24.41
N HIS A 65 -30.26 -11.45 -23.40
CA HIS A 65 -31.35 -10.70 -22.79
C HIS A 65 -31.12 -10.53 -21.29
N ALA A 66 -31.80 -9.57 -20.67
CA ALA A 66 -31.78 -9.39 -19.22
C ALA A 66 -32.15 -10.70 -18.51
N LEU A 67 -31.46 -11.01 -17.42
CA LEU A 67 -31.71 -12.23 -16.64
C LEU A 67 -33.14 -12.17 -16.08
N PRO A 68 -34.00 -13.16 -16.37
CA PRO A 68 -35.33 -13.19 -15.78
C PRO A 68 -35.22 -13.44 -14.27
N ALA A 69 -36.23 -13.03 -13.50
CA ALA A 69 -36.24 -13.23 -12.05
C ALA A 69 -36.18 -14.72 -11.66
N GLU A 70 -36.78 -15.58 -12.48
CA GLU A 70 -36.83 -17.03 -12.28
C GLU A 70 -36.69 -17.79 -13.61
N THR A 71 -36.24 -19.04 -13.55
CA THR A 71 -36.26 -19.96 -14.68
C THR A 71 -37.69 -20.44 -14.96
N ALA A 72 -37.99 -20.79 -16.21
CA ALA A 72 -39.24 -21.47 -16.52
C ALA A 72 -39.28 -22.84 -15.80
N ALA A 73 -40.45 -23.20 -15.27
CA ALA A 73 -40.69 -24.53 -14.73
C ALA A 73 -41.05 -25.52 -15.85
N THR A 74 -40.57 -26.76 -15.72
CA THR A 74 -40.91 -27.87 -16.61
C THR A 74 -41.79 -28.86 -15.85
N ALA A 75 -43.05 -28.98 -16.28
CA ALA A 75 -44.01 -29.89 -15.66
C ALA A 75 -43.57 -31.35 -15.79
N ASN A 76 -43.88 -32.16 -14.77
CA ASN A 76 -43.62 -33.61 -14.73
C ASN A 76 -42.14 -34.03 -14.80
N VAL A 77 -41.20 -33.11 -14.55
CA VAL A 77 -39.77 -33.42 -14.42
C VAL A 77 -39.35 -33.26 -12.97
N ALA A 78 -38.68 -34.27 -12.41
CA ALA A 78 -38.10 -34.18 -11.07
C ALA A 78 -37.11 -33.00 -11.03
N GLN A 79 -37.21 -32.15 -10.00
CA GLN A 79 -36.45 -30.90 -9.87
C GLN A 79 -36.71 -29.87 -11.00
N GLY A 80 -37.79 -30.00 -11.78
CA GLY A 80 -38.20 -29.08 -12.84
C GLY A 80 -38.92 -27.80 -12.35
N GLY A 81 -38.84 -27.45 -11.07
CA GLY A 81 -39.44 -26.24 -10.54
C GLY A 81 -38.75 -24.96 -11.04
N ALA A 82 -39.44 -23.82 -10.94
CA ALA A 82 -38.82 -22.52 -11.22
C ALA A 82 -37.70 -22.24 -10.18
N GLN A 83 -36.55 -21.80 -10.65
CA GLN A 83 -35.37 -21.50 -9.83
C GLN A 83 -35.05 -20.01 -9.89
N LYS A 84 -34.51 -19.46 -8.79
CA LYS A 84 -34.10 -18.05 -8.70
C LYS A 84 -32.61 -17.90 -8.96
N PHE A 85 -32.25 -16.82 -9.64
CA PHE A 85 -30.86 -16.39 -9.73
C PHE A 85 -30.50 -15.52 -8.52
N VAL A 86 -29.50 -15.93 -7.75
CA VAL A 86 -28.98 -15.16 -6.62
C VAL A 86 -27.66 -14.53 -7.03
N GLN A 87 -27.62 -13.20 -7.14
CA GLN A 87 -26.41 -12.47 -7.48
C GLN A 87 -25.48 -12.46 -6.25
N GLN A 88 -24.31 -13.09 -6.36
CA GLN A 88 -23.18 -12.97 -5.42
C GLN A 88 -23.27 -13.70 -4.07
N ALA A 89 -23.93 -14.85 -3.99
CA ALA A 89 -23.67 -15.76 -2.86
C ALA A 89 -22.31 -16.43 -3.05
N GLN A 90 -21.40 -16.28 -2.08
CA GLN A 90 -20.23 -17.15 -2.01
C GLN A 90 -20.72 -18.58 -1.78
N PRO A 91 -20.24 -19.58 -2.55
CA PRO A 91 -20.62 -20.95 -2.30
C PRO A 91 -20.10 -21.39 -0.94
N ASP A 92 -20.84 -22.28 -0.28
CA ASP A 92 -20.37 -22.90 0.95
C ASP A 92 -19.02 -23.61 0.72
N SER A 93 -18.14 -23.52 1.72
CA SER A 93 -16.83 -24.18 1.67
C SER A 93 -16.94 -25.70 1.42
N ALA A 94 -18.02 -26.33 1.90
CA ALA A 94 -18.34 -27.73 1.68
C ALA A 94 -19.56 -27.92 0.76
N TRP A 95 -19.62 -27.17 -0.35
CA TRP A 95 -20.75 -27.17 -1.29
C TRP A 95 -21.19 -28.57 -1.75
N TRP A 96 -20.27 -29.53 -1.80
CA TRP A 96 -20.56 -30.92 -2.21
C TRP A 96 -21.51 -31.66 -1.27
N ALA A 97 -21.57 -31.26 0.01
CA ALA A 97 -22.46 -31.89 1.00
C ALA A 97 -23.95 -31.69 0.62
N HIS A 98 -24.28 -30.60 -0.07
CA HIS A 98 -25.63 -30.32 -0.56
C HIS A 98 -26.10 -31.27 -1.67
N LEU A 99 -25.19 -32.06 -2.26
CA LEU A 99 -25.53 -33.08 -3.25
C LEU A 99 -26.14 -34.33 -2.62
N GLY A 100 -26.10 -34.48 -1.29
CA GLY A 100 -26.75 -35.57 -0.58
C GLY A 100 -26.13 -36.96 -0.77
N SER A 101 -24.91 -37.05 -1.33
CA SER A 101 -24.18 -38.32 -1.51
C SER A 101 -23.10 -38.48 -0.46
N ALA A 102 -23.30 -39.46 0.43
CA ALA A 102 -22.33 -39.79 1.49
C ALA A 102 -21.02 -40.34 0.91
N GLU A 103 -21.10 -41.14 -0.14
CA GLU A 103 -19.91 -41.68 -0.83
C GLU A 103 -19.08 -40.56 -1.47
N LEU A 104 -19.74 -39.64 -2.19
CA LEU A 104 -19.07 -38.49 -2.80
C LEU A 104 -18.40 -37.62 -1.74
N THR A 105 -19.11 -37.35 -0.64
CA THR A 105 -18.59 -36.55 0.48
C THR A 105 -17.33 -37.19 1.05
N ALA A 106 -17.35 -38.50 1.31
CA ALA A 106 -16.20 -39.23 1.83
C ALA A 106 -15.01 -39.18 0.87
N LEU A 107 -15.23 -39.31 -0.44
CA LEU A 107 -14.17 -39.25 -1.45
C LEU A 107 -13.53 -37.86 -1.52
N ILE A 108 -14.34 -36.80 -1.51
CA ILE A 108 -13.82 -35.43 -1.53
C ILE A 108 -13.02 -35.13 -0.27
N GLU A 109 -13.54 -35.48 0.90
CA GLU A 109 -12.85 -35.26 2.17
C GLU A 109 -11.51 -35.99 2.24
N GLN A 110 -11.47 -37.26 1.81
CA GLN A 110 -10.22 -38.03 1.72
C GLN A 110 -9.23 -37.37 0.76
N GLY A 111 -9.70 -36.94 -0.41
CA GLY A 111 -8.88 -36.27 -1.42
C GLY A 111 -8.28 -34.96 -0.91
N LEU A 112 -9.08 -34.13 -0.22
CA LEU A 112 -8.62 -32.87 0.37
C LEU A 112 -7.63 -33.11 1.52
N ALA A 113 -7.90 -34.09 2.39
CA ALA A 113 -7.04 -34.40 3.52
C ALA A 113 -5.66 -34.93 3.09
N ALA A 114 -5.60 -35.71 2.01
CA ALA A 114 -4.37 -36.32 1.51
C ALA A 114 -3.68 -35.53 0.39
N SER A 115 -4.14 -34.32 0.05
CA SER A 115 -3.69 -33.58 -1.15
C SER A 115 -2.29 -32.95 -1.00
N PRO A 116 -1.27 -33.42 -1.77
CA PRO A 116 0.06 -32.81 -1.74
C PRO A 116 0.09 -31.42 -2.40
N THR A 117 -0.80 -31.18 -3.37
CA THR A 117 -0.89 -29.88 -4.07
C THR A 117 -1.49 -28.81 -3.15
N LEU A 118 -2.47 -29.16 -2.32
CA LEU A 118 -3.02 -28.26 -1.30
C LEU A 118 -1.96 -27.91 -0.25
N ALA A 119 -1.19 -28.91 0.22
CA ALA A 119 -0.09 -28.69 1.16
C ALA A 119 0.98 -27.73 0.57
N SER A 120 1.34 -27.92 -0.71
CA SER A 120 2.27 -27.03 -1.42
C SER A 120 1.73 -25.60 -1.53
N ALA A 121 0.44 -25.42 -1.84
CA ALA A 121 -0.17 -24.10 -1.91
C ALA A 121 -0.16 -23.38 -0.55
N GLN A 122 -0.49 -24.08 0.54
CA GLN A 122 -0.42 -23.53 1.90
C GLN A 122 1.01 -23.14 2.30
N ALA A 123 2.01 -23.94 1.92
CA ALA A 123 3.41 -23.62 2.17
C ALA A 123 3.85 -22.35 1.43
N LYS A 124 3.40 -22.15 0.19
CA LYS A 124 3.67 -20.92 -0.58
C LYS A 124 3.05 -19.68 0.06
N LEU A 125 1.83 -19.79 0.60
CA LEU A 125 1.20 -18.69 1.35
C LEU A 125 2.02 -18.34 2.60
N LYS A 126 2.40 -19.35 3.40
CA LYS A 126 3.27 -19.14 4.58
C LYS A 126 4.61 -18.51 4.21
N GLN A 127 5.22 -18.94 3.11
CA GLN A 127 6.46 -18.34 2.61
C GLN A 127 6.25 -16.87 2.27
N ALA A 128 5.19 -16.52 1.53
CA ALA A 128 4.88 -15.14 1.17
C ALA A 128 4.65 -14.26 2.41
N GLU A 129 3.93 -14.76 3.43
CA GLU A 129 3.75 -14.08 4.71
C GLU A 129 5.08 -13.81 5.43
N LYS A 130 5.99 -14.79 5.45
CA LYS A 130 7.32 -14.63 6.06
C LYS A 130 8.19 -13.65 5.28
N THR A 131 8.14 -13.70 3.95
CA THR A 131 8.85 -12.73 3.10
C THR A 131 8.30 -11.32 3.27
N TYR A 132 6.99 -11.16 3.44
CA TYR A 132 6.36 -9.86 3.69
C TYR A 132 6.74 -9.27 5.06
N ALA A 133 6.93 -10.12 6.07
CA ALA A 133 7.27 -9.71 7.42
C ALA A 133 8.78 -9.49 7.69
N ALA A 134 9.65 -9.87 6.75
CA ALA A 134 11.11 -9.79 6.88
C ALA A 134 11.65 -8.44 6.38
#